data_AF-A0A0S8JML8-F1
#
_entry.id   AF-A0A0S8JML8-F1
#
_cell.length_a   1.000
_cell.length_b   1.000
_cell.length_c   1.000
_cell.angle_alpha   90.00
_cell.angle_beta   90.00
_cell.angle_gamma   90.00
#
_symmetry.space_group_name_H-M   'P 1'
#
loop_
_entity.id
_entity.type
_entity.pdbx_description
1 polymer ?
#
loop_
_entity_poly.entity_id
_entity_poly.type
_entity_poly.pdbx_seq_one_letter_code
_entity_poly.pdbx_strand_id
1 'polypeptide(L)'
;MLFFLHGSSTCLWSQLTVQITESKDPSCHGSVDGTATVGISGGTEDIESLGEGMYNLDLTDASGCVTNFQQAVLDEDPISLSYTLSSYEEYNLECYGDHSGSIKIDRVTGNGLDWRNYTYIWNGPGGFKSYVYEIDSLEAGNYHLNVFDSLNCRSDVTITLTAPNPIFVNYDSVINNPCLNTSDGAIYITPSGGELPFQFSWTGPDGFHSTEEDLHDLAKGRYHLLISDAEGCSSESDTNLILSSGISMVIETSSYGVYNIQCFGLSDGAIKIREVTGFGDISYFYFYTTGPEGYTSPFRFMENLSAGSYHI
;
A
#
# COMPACT_ATOMS: atom_id res chain seq x y z
N MET A 1 -37.04 -45.92 5.72
CA MET A 1 -37.41 -46.98 4.75
C MET A 1 -38.10 -48.08 5.57
N LEU A 2 -39.40 -48.35 5.36
CA LEU A 2 -40.14 -49.35 6.16
C LEU A 2 -40.20 -50.69 5.42
N PHE A 3 -39.88 -51.79 6.10
CA PHE A 3 -40.07 -53.15 5.58
C PHE A 3 -41.00 -53.95 6.50
N PHE A 4 -41.87 -54.76 5.90
CA PHE A 4 -42.84 -55.63 6.58
C PHE A 4 -42.45 -57.11 6.40
N LEU A 5 -42.48 -57.89 7.48
CA LEU A 5 -42.55 -59.36 7.48
C LEU A 5 -43.88 -59.77 8.13
N HIS A 6 -44.51 -60.86 7.68
CA HIS A 6 -45.81 -61.31 8.19
C HIS A 6 -45.69 -62.49 9.16
N GLY A 7 -46.36 -62.40 10.31
CA GLY A 7 -46.62 -63.52 11.21
C GLY A 7 -47.51 -63.11 12.39
N SER A 8 -48.61 -63.85 12.62
CA SER A 8 -49.61 -63.55 13.66
C SER A 8 -49.21 -64.08 15.04
N SER A 9 -49.07 -63.21 16.05
CA SER A 9 -49.40 -63.52 17.45
C SER A 9 -49.18 -62.32 18.37
N THR A 10 -49.95 -62.28 19.46
CA THR A 10 -49.98 -61.25 20.52
C THR A 10 -48.61 -60.82 21.03
N CYS A 11 -48.43 -59.51 21.19
CA CYS A 11 -47.21 -58.83 21.63
C CYS A 11 -46.68 -59.40 22.97
N LEU A 12 -45.63 -60.22 22.93
CA LEU A 12 -44.85 -60.62 24.10
C LEU A 12 -43.68 -59.65 24.24
N TRP A 13 -43.74 -58.77 25.24
CA TRP A 13 -42.79 -57.68 25.51
C TRP A 13 -41.36 -58.14 25.88
N SER A 14 -41.00 -59.42 25.67
CA SER A 14 -39.77 -60.04 26.20
C SER A 14 -38.76 -60.50 25.15
N GLN A 15 -38.86 -60.10 23.88
CA GLN A 15 -37.96 -60.61 22.83
C GLN A 15 -37.38 -59.57 21.87
N LEU A 16 -37.77 -58.28 21.94
CA LEU A 16 -37.16 -57.25 21.11
C LEU A 16 -36.27 -56.35 21.96
N THR A 17 -34.97 -56.65 21.99
CA THR A 17 -33.95 -55.74 22.54
C THR A 17 -33.21 -55.10 21.39
N VAL A 18 -33.30 -53.78 21.31
CA VAL A 18 -32.47 -52.95 20.45
C VAL A 18 -31.51 -52.20 21.35
N GLN A 19 -30.25 -52.19 20.98
CA GLN A 19 -29.24 -51.39 21.64
C GLN A 19 -28.31 -50.84 20.57
N ILE A 20 -27.79 -49.64 20.80
CA ILE A 20 -26.70 -49.13 19.98
C ILE A 20 -25.44 -49.74 20.54
N THR A 21 -24.75 -50.51 19.70
CA THR A 21 -23.56 -51.24 20.10
C THR A 21 -22.30 -50.40 19.91
N GLU A 22 -22.33 -49.47 18.96
CA GLU A 22 -21.25 -48.55 18.66
C GLU A 22 -21.83 -47.30 17.98
N SER A 23 -21.23 -46.14 18.23
CA SER A 23 -21.54 -44.91 17.50
C SER A 23 -20.25 -44.11 17.28
N LYS A 24 -20.17 -43.41 16.16
CA LYS A 24 -19.09 -42.50 15.83
C LYS A 24 -19.70 -41.14 15.46
N ASP A 25 -19.22 -40.09 16.12
CA ASP A 25 -19.59 -38.72 15.81
C ASP A 25 -19.04 -38.28 14.43
N PRO A 26 -19.60 -37.24 13.79
CA PRO A 26 -19.12 -36.72 12.52
C PRO A 26 -17.70 -36.20 12.69
N SER A 27 -16.87 -36.35 11.65
CA SER A 27 -15.45 -36.05 11.79
C SER A 27 -15.17 -34.54 11.89
N CYS A 28 -16.10 -33.68 11.47
CA CYS A 28 -15.99 -32.22 11.56
C CYS A 28 -17.35 -31.58 11.82
N HIS A 29 -17.32 -30.37 12.41
CA HIS A 29 -18.50 -29.53 12.57
C HIS A 29 -19.31 -29.40 11.26
N GLY A 30 -20.57 -29.83 11.29
CA GLY A 30 -21.49 -29.79 10.14
C GLY A 30 -21.29 -30.87 9.07
N SER A 31 -20.40 -31.85 9.29
CA SER A 31 -20.27 -33.02 8.41
C SER A 31 -21.41 -34.03 8.62
N VAL A 32 -21.63 -34.88 7.61
CA VAL A 32 -22.63 -35.97 7.63
C VAL A 32 -21.96 -37.33 7.47
N ASP A 33 -20.87 -37.59 8.20
CA ASP A 33 -20.09 -38.82 8.11
C ASP A 33 -20.05 -39.62 9.44
N GLY A 34 -20.91 -39.24 10.40
CA GLY A 34 -21.13 -40.02 11.61
C GLY A 34 -21.78 -41.36 11.30
N THR A 35 -21.63 -42.31 12.23
CA THR A 35 -22.21 -43.66 12.12
C THR A 35 -22.87 -44.09 13.43
N ALA A 36 -23.88 -44.95 13.33
CA ALA A 36 -24.44 -45.65 14.46
C ALA A 36 -24.71 -47.11 14.10
N THR A 37 -24.16 -48.02 14.89
CA THR A 37 -24.30 -49.47 14.76
C THR A 37 -25.39 -49.95 15.70
N VAL A 38 -26.42 -50.59 15.16
CA VAL A 38 -27.58 -51.04 15.93
C VAL A 38 -27.57 -52.55 16.07
N GLY A 39 -27.48 -53.03 17.31
CA GLY A 39 -27.64 -54.43 17.66
C GLY A 39 -29.09 -54.75 17.98
N ILE A 40 -29.74 -55.54 17.11
CA ILE A 40 -31.03 -56.19 17.38
C ILE A 40 -30.72 -57.64 17.78
N SER A 41 -31.54 -58.29 18.61
CA SER A 41 -31.38 -59.70 19.01
C SER A 41 -31.32 -60.66 17.80
N GLY A 42 -30.15 -60.78 17.16
CA GLY A 42 -29.85 -61.68 16.04
C GLY A 42 -29.53 -61.07 14.67
N GLY A 43 -29.31 -59.75 14.53
CA GLY A 43 -28.94 -59.12 13.24
C GLY A 43 -28.16 -57.81 13.37
N THR A 44 -27.55 -57.34 12.27
CA THR A 44 -26.80 -56.07 12.18
C THR A 44 -27.40 -55.20 11.05
N GLU A 45 -27.87 -54.00 11.38
CA GLU A 45 -28.17 -52.94 10.42
C GLU A 45 -27.40 -51.68 10.83
N ASP A 46 -26.57 -51.17 9.92
CA ASP A 46 -25.70 -50.01 10.17
C ASP A 46 -26.31 -48.77 9.50
N ILE A 47 -26.32 -47.65 10.21
CA ILE A 47 -26.77 -46.37 9.66
C ILE A 47 -25.53 -45.49 9.45
N GLU A 48 -25.30 -45.14 8.19
CA GLU A 48 -24.21 -44.28 7.76
C GLU A 48 -24.73 -42.89 7.37
N SER A 49 -23.79 -41.97 7.26
CA SER A 49 -24.01 -40.60 6.82
C SER A 49 -24.90 -39.76 7.73
N LEU A 50 -24.74 -39.93 9.04
CA LEU A 50 -25.44 -39.15 10.05
C LEU A 50 -24.73 -37.80 10.25
N GLY A 51 -25.51 -36.71 10.28
CA GLY A 51 -25.05 -35.41 10.75
C GLY A 51 -25.32 -35.23 12.24
N GLU A 52 -25.14 -34.01 12.75
CA GLU A 52 -25.51 -33.72 14.14
C GLU A 52 -27.02 -33.91 14.37
N GLY A 53 -27.37 -34.44 15.54
CA GLY A 53 -28.76 -34.47 15.97
C GLY A 53 -29.17 -35.68 16.80
N MET A 54 -30.40 -35.61 17.29
CA MET A 54 -31.06 -36.71 17.99
C MET A 54 -31.79 -37.58 16.96
N TYR A 55 -31.28 -38.79 16.75
CA TYR A 55 -31.88 -39.77 15.86
C TYR A 55 -32.82 -40.68 16.63
N ASN A 56 -34.09 -40.67 16.25
CA ASN A 56 -35.09 -41.63 16.73
C ASN A 56 -35.08 -42.84 15.81
N LEU A 57 -34.86 -44.02 16.40
CA LEU A 57 -34.95 -45.29 15.71
C LEU A 57 -36.19 -46.04 16.16
N ASP A 58 -37.13 -46.21 15.22
CA ASP A 58 -38.35 -46.99 15.44
C ASP A 58 -38.16 -48.39 14.85
N LEU A 59 -38.35 -49.42 15.68
CA LEU A 59 -38.37 -50.79 15.22
C LEU A 59 -39.77 -51.36 15.34
N THR A 60 -40.31 -51.81 14.21
CA THR A 60 -41.62 -52.43 14.13
C THR A 60 -41.45 -53.91 13.80
N ASP A 61 -41.97 -54.79 14.65
CA ASP A 61 -41.96 -56.22 14.36
C ASP A 61 -43.04 -56.60 13.32
N ALA A 62 -43.02 -57.88 12.91
CA ALA A 62 -43.98 -58.45 11.96
C ALA A 62 -45.45 -58.42 12.42
N SER A 63 -45.67 -58.22 13.72
CA SER A 63 -46.99 -58.11 14.35
C SER A 63 -47.44 -56.66 14.56
N GLY A 64 -46.62 -55.67 14.17
CA GLY A 64 -46.91 -54.25 14.29
C GLY A 64 -46.54 -53.63 15.64
N CYS A 65 -45.82 -54.32 16.51
CA CYS A 65 -45.34 -53.75 17.77
C CYS A 65 -44.13 -52.85 17.53
N VAL A 66 -44.15 -51.64 18.10
CA VAL A 66 -43.11 -50.62 17.91
C VAL A 66 -42.32 -50.40 19.21
N THR A 67 -40.99 -50.39 19.11
CA THR A 67 -40.08 -49.89 20.16
C THR A 67 -39.29 -48.71 19.62
N ASN A 68 -39.10 -47.68 20.44
CA ASN A 68 -38.33 -46.49 20.10
C ASN A 68 -36.99 -46.44 20.86
N PHE A 69 -35.91 -46.05 20.19
CA PHE A 69 -34.62 -45.70 20.78
C PHE A 69 -34.17 -44.34 20.30
N GLN A 70 -33.36 -43.65 21.10
CA GLN A 70 -32.80 -42.35 20.74
C GLN A 70 -31.27 -42.41 20.83
N GLN A 71 -30.58 -41.90 19.80
CA GLN A 71 -29.14 -41.69 19.78
C GLN A 71 -28.84 -40.22 19.55
N ALA A 72 -27.96 -39.65 20.35
CA ALA A 72 -27.33 -38.39 20.00
C ALA A 72 -26.13 -38.68 19.12
N VAL A 73 -26.08 -38.08 17.93
CA VAL A 73 -24.82 -37.88 17.21
C VAL A 73 -24.42 -36.45 17.53
N LEU A 74 -23.32 -36.29 18.26
CA LEU A 74 -22.85 -34.99 18.73
C LEU A 74 -21.95 -34.37 17.67
N ASP A 75 -22.03 -33.04 17.51
CA ASP A 75 -21.11 -32.34 16.62
C ASP A 75 -19.81 -32.00 17.33
N GLU A 76 -18.72 -31.98 16.56
CA GLU A 76 -17.45 -31.43 17.05
C GLU A 76 -17.55 -29.91 17.13
N ASP A 77 -16.97 -29.31 18.18
CA ASP A 77 -16.95 -27.84 18.31
C ASP A 77 -16.22 -27.22 17.11
N PRO A 78 -16.76 -26.14 16.50
CA PRO A 78 -16.13 -25.50 15.36
C PRO A 78 -14.75 -24.96 15.75
N ILE A 79 -13.81 -25.03 14.80
CA ILE A 79 -12.47 -24.49 15.01
C ILE A 79 -12.56 -22.98 15.20
N SER A 80 -12.21 -22.53 16.39
CA SER A 80 -12.15 -21.11 16.78
C SER A 80 -10.74 -20.76 17.22
N LEU A 81 -10.33 -19.52 17.00
CA LEU A 81 -8.98 -19.07 17.33
C LEU A 81 -8.97 -17.67 17.93
N SER A 82 -7.93 -17.38 18.70
CA SER A 82 -7.59 -16.05 19.18
C SER A 82 -6.16 -15.72 18.77
N TYR A 83 -5.89 -14.44 18.54
CA TYR A 83 -4.60 -13.95 18.09
C TYR A 83 -4.27 -12.59 18.68
N THR A 84 -2.98 -12.31 18.74
CA THR A 84 -2.41 -11.02 19.09
C THR A 84 -1.71 -10.44 17.87
N LEU A 85 -1.88 -9.14 17.67
CA LEU A 85 -1.22 -8.38 16.60
C LEU A 85 -0.11 -7.52 17.21
N SER A 86 0.87 -7.13 16.39
CA SER A 86 1.66 -5.95 16.73
C SER A 86 0.76 -4.74 16.91
N SER A 87 1.17 -3.84 17.79
CA SER A 87 0.47 -2.60 18.10
C SER A 87 1.46 -1.46 18.12
N TYR A 88 1.16 -0.41 17.37
CA TYR A 88 1.86 0.86 17.38
C TYR A 88 0.80 1.97 17.37
N GLU A 89 0.59 2.58 18.54
CA GLU A 89 -0.54 3.47 18.81
C GLU A 89 -1.89 2.87 18.35
N GLU A 90 -2.51 3.46 17.32
CA GLU A 90 -3.80 3.02 16.76
C GLU A 90 -3.65 1.97 15.64
N TYR A 91 -2.42 1.70 15.21
CA TYR A 91 -2.08 0.86 14.06
C TYR A 91 -1.34 -0.43 14.47
N ASN A 92 -1.02 -1.26 13.49
CA ASN A 92 -0.23 -2.48 13.69
C ASN A 92 1.22 -2.33 13.24
N LEU A 93 1.49 -1.31 12.43
CA LEU A 93 2.80 -0.99 11.88
C LEU A 93 3.20 0.42 12.31
N GLU A 94 4.50 0.67 12.47
CA GLU A 94 5.04 1.98 12.83
C GLU A 94 4.75 3.01 11.75
N CYS A 95 4.98 2.66 10.48
CA CYS A 95 4.91 3.56 9.33
C CYS A 95 4.36 2.91 8.07
N TYR A 96 3.84 3.76 7.18
CA TYR A 96 3.41 3.33 5.85
C TYR A 96 4.56 2.66 5.09
N GLY A 97 4.30 1.45 4.59
CA GLY A 97 5.25 0.69 3.77
C GLY A 97 6.38 0.01 4.56
N ASP A 98 6.39 0.11 5.90
CA ASP A 98 7.30 -0.68 6.71
C ASP A 98 6.85 -2.15 6.82
N HIS A 99 7.67 -2.94 7.51
CA HIS A 99 7.44 -4.37 7.73
C HIS A 99 7.47 -4.71 9.23
N SER A 100 7.06 -3.78 10.10
CA SER A 100 7.09 -3.97 11.56
C SER A 100 5.94 -4.84 12.08
N GLY A 101 5.00 -5.20 11.20
CA GLY A 101 3.81 -5.97 11.53
C GLY A 101 4.10 -7.39 12.02
N SER A 102 3.27 -7.91 12.92
CA SER A 102 3.26 -9.32 13.31
C SER A 102 1.86 -9.84 13.65
N ILE A 103 1.67 -11.15 13.47
CA ILE A 103 0.46 -11.88 13.86
C ILE A 103 0.90 -13.14 14.61
N LYS A 104 0.39 -13.29 15.82
CA LYS A 104 0.63 -14.45 16.67
C LYS A 104 -0.68 -15.13 17.03
N ILE A 105 -0.83 -16.40 16.68
CA ILE A 105 -1.96 -17.21 17.16
C ILE A 105 -1.69 -17.61 18.60
N ASP A 106 -2.57 -17.17 19.51
CA ASP A 106 -2.46 -17.42 20.94
C ASP A 106 -3.10 -18.75 21.34
N ARG A 107 -4.20 -19.09 20.66
CA ARG A 107 -4.97 -20.30 20.93
C ARG A 107 -5.80 -20.72 19.73
N VAL A 108 -5.90 -22.03 19.54
CA VAL A 108 -6.90 -22.68 18.68
C VAL A 108 -7.72 -23.63 19.56
N THR A 109 -9.02 -23.65 19.37
CA THR A 109 -9.97 -24.58 19.99
C THR A 109 -10.73 -25.34 18.91
N GLY A 110 -11.28 -26.49 19.29
CA GLY A 110 -11.85 -27.49 18.38
C GLY A 110 -11.20 -28.85 18.65
N ASN A 111 -11.98 -29.94 18.60
CA ASN A 111 -11.50 -31.34 18.64
C ASN A 111 -10.56 -31.72 19.82
N GLY A 112 -10.50 -30.95 20.90
CA GLY A 112 -9.72 -31.26 22.12
C GLY A 112 -8.18 -31.40 21.97
N LEU A 113 -7.62 -31.14 20.80
CA LEU A 113 -6.18 -31.31 20.52
C LEU A 113 -5.33 -30.17 21.09
N ASP A 114 -4.04 -30.45 21.35
CA ASP A 114 -3.04 -29.39 21.56
C ASP A 114 -2.95 -28.55 20.27
N TRP A 115 -3.24 -27.25 20.38
CA TRP A 115 -3.29 -26.28 19.28
C TRP A 115 -1.99 -26.22 18.46
N ARG A 116 -0.88 -26.71 19.02
CA ARG A 116 0.42 -26.83 18.33
C ARG A 116 0.43 -27.92 17.25
N ASN A 117 -0.53 -28.83 17.25
CA ASN A 117 -0.65 -29.91 16.26
C ASN A 117 -1.54 -29.54 15.07
N TYR A 118 -2.15 -28.35 15.08
CA TYR A 118 -2.87 -27.84 13.94
C TYR A 118 -1.90 -27.44 12.82
N THR A 119 -2.36 -27.57 11.59
CA THR A 119 -1.65 -27.10 10.40
C THR A 119 -2.10 -25.70 10.05
N TYR A 120 -1.16 -24.78 9.90
CA TYR A 120 -1.39 -23.39 9.54
C TYR A 120 -0.99 -23.18 8.07
N ILE A 121 -1.82 -22.47 7.31
CA ILE A 121 -1.50 -22.06 5.94
C ILE A 121 -1.87 -20.59 5.79
N TRP A 122 -0.85 -19.73 5.75
CA TRP A 122 -1.00 -18.30 5.54
C TRP A 122 -0.85 -17.94 4.07
N ASN A 123 -1.67 -17.01 3.62
CA ASN A 123 -1.49 -16.26 2.38
C ASN A 123 -1.67 -14.77 2.69
N GLY A 124 -0.88 -13.89 2.07
CA GLY A 124 -0.96 -12.46 2.33
C GLY A 124 -0.56 -11.60 1.13
N PRO A 125 -0.40 -10.28 1.36
CA PRO A 125 0.09 -9.32 0.39
C PRO A 125 1.44 -9.74 -0.25
N GLY A 126 1.73 -9.23 -1.44
CA GLY A 126 2.99 -9.54 -2.15
C GLY A 126 3.23 -11.01 -2.50
N GLY A 127 2.22 -11.89 -2.35
CA GLY A 127 2.39 -13.34 -2.50
C GLY A 127 2.99 -14.04 -1.28
N PHE A 128 2.95 -13.38 -0.10
CA PHE A 128 3.41 -13.94 1.17
C PHE A 128 2.77 -15.31 1.47
N LYS A 129 3.59 -16.25 1.96
CA LYS A 129 3.16 -17.58 2.42
C LYS A 129 3.94 -18.01 3.64
N SER A 130 3.25 -18.64 4.60
CA SER A 130 3.86 -19.20 5.81
C SER A 130 3.05 -20.38 6.33
N TYR A 131 3.67 -21.23 7.16
CA TYR A 131 3.07 -22.44 7.74
C TYR A 131 3.25 -22.55 9.26
N VAL A 132 3.62 -21.44 9.91
CA VAL A 132 3.84 -21.36 11.36
C VAL A 132 2.72 -20.56 12.03
N TYR A 133 2.58 -20.72 13.35
CA TYR A 133 1.54 -20.05 14.15
C TYR A 133 1.88 -18.59 14.51
N GLU A 134 3.14 -18.17 14.29
CA GLU A 134 3.63 -16.83 14.57
C GLU A 134 4.38 -16.34 13.33
N ILE A 135 3.96 -15.20 12.80
CA ILE A 135 4.54 -14.56 11.62
C ILE A 135 4.86 -13.11 11.96
N ASP A 136 6.02 -12.65 11.49
CA ASP A 136 6.55 -11.31 11.73
C ASP A 136 7.07 -10.73 10.41
N SER A 137 7.64 -9.53 10.50
CA SER A 137 8.22 -8.83 9.34
C SER A 137 7.17 -8.55 8.25
N LEU A 138 5.95 -8.19 8.66
CA LEU A 138 4.76 -8.09 7.81
C LEU A 138 4.46 -6.65 7.41
N GLU A 139 4.06 -6.46 6.15
CA GLU A 139 3.50 -5.21 5.65
C GLU A 139 2.00 -5.08 6.00
N ALA A 140 1.44 -3.87 5.90
CA ALA A 140 0.00 -3.67 6.08
C ALA A 140 -0.80 -4.40 4.99
N GLY A 141 -1.94 -4.97 5.38
CA GLY A 141 -2.83 -5.65 4.45
C GLY A 141 -3.57 -6.83 5.08
N ASN A 142 -4.24 -7.61 4.22
CA ASN A 142 -5.07 -8.73 4.63
C ASN A 142 -4.30 -10.06 4.55
N TYR A 143 -4.19 -10.73 5.69
CA TYR A 143 -3.61 -12.06 5.84
C TYR A 143 -4.74 -13.08 5.99
N HIS A 144 -4.79 -14.01 5.05
CA HIS A 144 -5.73 -15.13 5.06
C HIS A 144 -5.07 -16.34 5.69
N LEU A 145 -5.65 -16.82 6.79
CA LEU A 145 -5.23 -18.02 7.49
C LEU A 145 -6.22 -19.15 7.25
N ASN A 146 -5.69 -20.29 6.82
CA ASN A 146 -6.37 -21.56 6.96
C ASN A 146 -5.74 -22.40 8.07
N VAL A 147 -6.59 -22.86 8.98
CA VAL A 147 -6.21 -23.76 10.08
C VAL A 147 -6.87 -25.11 9.86
N PHE A 148 -6.07 -26.18 9.92
CA PHE A 148 -6.56 -27.55 9.81
C PHE A 148 -6.21 -28.37 11.04
N ASP A 149 -7.17 -29.15 11.54
CA ASP A 149 -6.88 -30.18 12.54
C ASP A 149 -6.38 -31.49 11.89
N SER A 150 -6.16 -32.53 12.69
CA SER A 150 -5.73 -33.84 12.20
C SER A 150 -6.79 -34.62 11.41
N LEU A 151 -8.05 -34.23 11.52
CA LEU A 151 -9.18 -34.80 10.77
C LEU A 151 -9.46 -34.04 9.47
N ASN A 152 -8.64 -33.02 9.16
CA ASN A 152 -8.78 -32.09 8.04
C ASN A 152 -10.00 -31.15 8.14
N CYS A 153 -10.53 -30.94 9.34
CA CYS A 153 -11.51 -29.88 9.57
C CYS A 153 -10.83 -28.52 9.39
N ARG A 154 -11.52 -27.58 8.74
CA ARG A 154 -10.93 -26.32 8.28
C ARG A 154 -11.58 -25.11 8.94
N SER A 155 -10.76 -24.18 9.40
CA SER A 155 -11.17 -22.81 9.69
C SER A 155 -10.54 -21.83 8.70
N ASP A 156 -11.27 -20.75 8.42
CA ASP A 156 -10.90 -19.68 7.51
C ASP A 156 -11.00 -18.35 8.25
N VAL A 157 -9.88 -17.67 8.44
CA VAL A 157 -9.84 -16.35 9.10
C VAL A 157 -9.09 -15.36 8.23
N THR A 158 -9.61 -14.14 8.14
CA THR A 158 -8.90 -13.00 7.52
C THR A 158 -8.54 -12.02 8.62
N ILE A 159 -7.26 -11.69 8.73
CA ILE A 159 -6.70 -10.76 9.71
C ILE A 159 -6.13 -9.57 8.95
N THR A 160 -6.50 -8.36 9.33
CA THR A 160 -6.04 -7.13 8.69
C THR A 160 -5.00 -6.46 9.59
N LEU A 161 -3.82 -6.19 9.02
CA LEU A 161 -2.84 -5.27 9.59
C LEU A 161 -3.00 -3.90 8.95
N THR A 162 -2.99 -2.86 9.77
CA THR A 162 -3.13 -1.46 9.34
C THR A 162 -1.86 -0.68 9.64
N ALA A 163 -1.59 0.35 8.84
CA ALA A 163 -0.48 1.28 9.00
C ALA A 163 -1.00 2.72 8.90
N PRO A 164 -0.26 3.72 9.42
CA PRO A 164 -0.56 5.12 9.20
C PRO A 164 -0.64 5.49 7.73
N ASN A 165 -1.28 6.63 7.44
CA ASN A 165 -1.29 7.18 6.09
C ASN A 165 0.11 7.65 5.67
N PRO A 166 0.52 7.43 4.41
CA PRO A 166 1.81 7.92 3.93
C PRO A 166 1.89 9.45 3.97
N ILE A 167 3.09 9.99 4.18
CA ILE A 167 3.37 11.42 4.05
C ILE A 167 3.60 11.75 2.57
N PHE A 168 2.80 12.67 2.04
CA PHE A 168 2.94 13.23 0.70
C PHE A 168 3.44 14.68 0.77
N VAL A 169 4.44 15.00 -0.06
CA VAL A 169 4.93 16.37 -0.25
C VAL A 169 4.25 16.98 -1.48
N ASN A 170 3.37 17.96 -1.27
CA ASN A 170 2.79 18.72 -2.39
C ASN A 170 3.55 20.03 -2.56
N TYR A 171 4.09 20.26 -3.75
CA TYR A 171 4.73 21.54 -4.09
C TYR A 171 3.69 22.53 -4.57
N ASP A 172 3.40 23.55 -3.76
CA ASP A 172 2.45 24.60 -4.11
C ASP A 172 3.04 25.56 -5.15
N SER A 173 4.32 25.88 -5.02
CA SER A 173 5.06 26.76 -5.94
C SER A 173 6.56 26.55 -5.83
N VAL A 174 7.26 26.65 -6.96
CA VAL A 174 8.72 26.65 -7.03
C VAL A 174 9.16 27.85 -7.87
N ILE A 175 9.83 28.80 -7.24
CA ILE A 175 10.32 30.04 -7.85
C ILE A 175 11.81 29.88 -8.14
N ASN A 176 12.17 29.96 -9.42
CA ASN A 176 13.56 29.87 -9.88
C ASN A 176 14.28 31.21 -9.80
N ASN A 177 15.63 31.16 -9.73
CA ASN A 177 16.46 32.36 -9.67
C ASN A 177 16.45 33.10 -11.02
N PRO A 178 16.11 34.41 -11.04
CA PRO A 178 16.05 35.19 -12.28
C PRO A 178 17.44 35.47 -12.86
N CYS A 179 18.47 35.55 -12.00
CA CYS A 179 19.81 36.00 -12.36
C CYS A 179 20.90 35.07 -11.83
N LEU A 180 22.09 35.14 -12.42
CA LEU A 180 23.26 34.42 -11.93
C LEU A 180 23.66 34.96 -10.55
N ASN A 181 23.98 34.06 -9.61
CA ASN A 181 24.45 34.39 -8.26
C ASN A 181 23.49 35.23 -7.41
N THR A 182 22.19 35.17 -7.71
CA THR A 182 21.17 35.67 -6.77
C THR A 182 20.61 34.54 -5.94
N SER A 183 20.00 34.91 -4.82
CA SER A 183 19.29 33.99 -3.94
C SER A 183 17.82 34.37 -3.90
N ASP A 184 17.17 34.61 -5.04
CA ASP A 184 15.74 35.01 -5.07
C ASP A 184 14.79 33.82 -5.28
N GLY A 185 15.32 32.59 -5.21
CA GLY A 185 14.53 31.37 -5.37
C GLY A 185 13.67 31.10 -4.14
N ALA A 186 12.59 30.35 -4.33
CA ALA A 186 11.70 29.95 -3.24
C ALA A 186 11.06 28.58 -3.53
N ILE A 187 10.77 27.83 -2.47
CA ILE A 187 10.09 26.53 -2.51
C ILE A 187 8.97 26.60 -1.48
N TYR A 188 7.72 26.46 -1.94
CA TYR A 188 6.53 26.42 -1.09
C TYR A 188 5.91 25.03 -1.17
N ILE A 189 5.60 24.44 -0.01
CA ILE A 189 5.04 23.09 0.09
C ILE A 189 3.88 23.05 1.08
N THR A 190 3.00 22.07 0.88
CA THR A 190 1.98 21.68 1.85
C THR A 190 2.02 20.15 2.00
N PRO A 191 2.55 19.60 3.12
CA PRO A 191 2.50 18.17 3.37
C PRO A 191 1.05 17.70 3.62
N SER A 192 0.78 16.43 3.30
CA SER A 192 -0.53 15.81 3.53
C SER A 192 -0.37 14.32 3.86
N GLY A 193 -1.39 13.69 4.46
CA GLY A 193 -1.26 12.36 5.06
C GLY A 193 -0.50 12.45 6.39
N GLY A 194 0.17 11.37 6.82
CA GLY A 194 0.92 11.32 8.09
C GLY A 194 0.15 11.77 9.34
N GLU A 195 0.88 11.96 10.44
CA GLU A 195 0.32 12.48 11.71
C GLU A 195 0.96 13.81 12.17
N LEU A 196 0.13 14.78 12.51
CA LEU A 196 0.60 16.10 12.94
C LEU A 196 1.20 16.08 14.35
N PRO A 197 2.21 16.92 14.66
CA PRO A 197 2.86 17.90 13.78
C PRO A 197 4.00 17.32 12.92
N PHE A 198 4.21 17.92 11.74
CA PHE A 198 5.37 17.63 10.90
C PHE A 198 6.64 18.35 11.36
N GLN A 199 7.78 17.73 11.10
CA GLN A 199 9.12 18.31 11.21
C GLN A 199 9.79 18.28 9.83
N PHE A 200 10.47 19.35 9.49
CA PHE A 200 11.14 19.51 8.19
C PHE A 200 12.65 19.55 8.39
N SER A 201 13.38 18.93 7.47
CA SER A 201 14.83 19.00 7.39
C SER A 201 15.23 19.17 5.93
N TRP A 202 15.59 20.40 5.58
CA TRP A 202 16.09 20.74 4.27
C TRP A 202 17.61 20.69 4.25
N THR A 203 18.16 20.18 3.16
CA THR A 203 19.57 20.32 2.81
C THR A 203 19.69 20.86 1.39
N GLY A 204 20.75 21.61 1.11
CA GLY A 204 20.93 22.24 -0.20
C GLY A 204 22.38 22.56 -0.56
N PRO A 205 22.58 23.34 -1.63
CA PRO A 205 23.91 23.76 -2.07
C PRO A 205 24.63 24.57 -0.99
N ASP A 206 25.97 24.59 -1.08
CA ASP A 206 26.84 25.40 -0.21
C ASP A 206 26.61 25.20 1.31
N GLY A 207 26.14 24.01 1.70
CA GLY A 207 25.86 23.67 3.10
C GLY A 207 24.59 24.30 3.65
N PHE A 208 23.63 24.65 2.79
CA PHE A 208 22.32 25.14 3.22
C PHE A 208 21.59 24.09 4.06
N HIS A 209 21.00 24.54 5.18
CA HIS A 209 20.11 23.75 6.03
C HIS A 209 18.96 24.63 6.53
N SER A 210 17.76 24.07 6.64
CA SER A 210 16.58 24.74 7.22
C SER A 210 15.60 23.73 7.81
N THR A 211 14.81 24.18 8.79
CA THR A 211 13.69 23.42 9.38
C THR A 211 12.33 24.09 9.16
N GLU A 212 12.29 25.16 8.37
CA GLU A 212 11.04 25.82 7.97
C GLU A 212 10.32 24.97 6.91
N GLU A 213 8.98 25.03 6.92
CA GLU A 213 8.12 24.39 5.91
C GLU A 213 8.35 25.02 4.53
N ASP A 214 8.16 26.34 4.46
CA ASP A 214 8.37 27.14 3.27
C ASP A 214 9.76 27.78 3.26
N LEU A 215 10.42 27.74 2.11
CA LEU A 215 11.73 28.33 1.92
C LEU A 215 11.69 29.52 0.96
N HIS A 216 12.42 30.57 1.32
CA HIS A 216 12.69 31.72 0.48
C HIS A 216 14.18 32.06 0.52
N ASP A 217 14.57 33.06 -0.26
CA ASP A 217 15.93 33.53 -0.39
C ASP A 217 16.95 32.43 -0.76
N LEU A 218 16.55 31.53 -1.67
CA LEU A 218 17.32 30.36 -2.06
C LEU A 218 18.18 30.61 -3.28
N ALA A 219 19.44 30.15 -3.25
CA ALA A 219 20.31 30.09 -4.41
C ALA A 219 19.87 28.97 -5.37
N LYS A 220 20.34 29.02 -6.62
CA LYS A 220 20.14 27.90 -7.56
C LYS A 220 20.76 26.61 -7.00
N GLY A 221 20.12 25.48 -7.23
CA GLY A 221 20.68 24.15 -7.00
C GLY A 221 19.65 23.14 -6.52
N ARG A 222 20.13 21.97 -6.09
CA ARG A 222 19.28 20.89 -5.60
C ARG A 222 19.01 21.05 -4.12
N TYR A 223 17.74 21.01 -3.75
CA TYR A 223 17.27 21.01 -2.38
C TYR A 223 16.62 19.66 -2.09
N HIS A 224 17.06 19.02 -1.02
CA HIS A 224 16.55 17.75 -0.54
C HIS A 224 15.79 17.99 0.75
N LEU A 225 14.55 17.50 0.81
CA LEU A 225 13.67 17.58 1.96
C LEU A 225 13.49 16.19 2.56
N LEU A 226 13.69 16.11 3.87
CA LEU A 226 13.20 15.05 4.72
C LEU A 226 12.06 15.63 5.57
N ILE A 227 10.85 15.09 5.43
CA ILE A 227 9.73 15.36 6.34
C ILE A 227 9.59 14.17 7.29
N SER A 228 9.43 14.43 8.58
CA SER A 228 8.96 13.44 9.54
C SER A 228 7.70 13.88 10.24
N ASP A 229 6.86 12.95 10.65
CA ASP A 229 5.60 13.21 11.36
C ASP A 229 5.73 12.95 12.88
N ALA A 230 4.63 13.08 13.62
CA ALA A 230 4.64 12.94 15.09
C ALA A 230 4.96 11.52 15.57
N GLU A 231 4.64 10.53 14.73
CA GLU A 231 4.87 9.10 14.97
C GLU A 231 6.27 8.66 14.50
N GLY A 232 7.09 9.59 14.01
CA GLY A 232 8.46 9.31 13.58
C GLY A 232 8.55 8.68 12.20
N CYS A 233 7.45 8.63 11.45
CA CYS A 233 7.48 8.24 10.05
C CYS A 233 8.09 9.34 9.21
N SER A 234 8.83 8.96 8.16
CA SER A 234 9.53 9.92 7.32
C SER A 234 9.31 9.67 5.84
N SER A 235 9.39 10.75 5.08
CA SER A 235 9.30 10.78 3.62
C SER A 235 10.33 11.75 3.06
N GLU A 236 11.01 11.33 2.01
CA GLU A 236 12.04 12.11 1.33
C GLU A 236 11.53 12.62 -0.02
N SER A 237 11.90 13.86 -0.36
CA SER A 237 11.60 14.46 -1.66
C SER A 237 12.75 15.36 -2.11
N ASP A 238 13.06 15.32 -3.41
CA ASP A 238 14.04 16.20 -4.04
C ASP A 238 13.38 17.22 -4.95
N THR A 239 13.81 18.47 -4.86
CA THR A 239 13.47 19.51 -5.84
C THR A 239 14.72 20.25 -6.31
N ASN A 240 14.70 20.77 -7.54
CA ASN A 240 15.81 21.52 -8.10
C ASN A 240 15.35 22.93 -8.44
N LEU A 241 16.00 23.92 -7.83
CA LEU A 241 15.97 25.30 -8.30
C LEU A 241 16.99 25.46 -9.43
N ILE A 242 16.50 25.86 -10.59
CA ILE A 242 17.36 26.13 -11.75
C ILE A 242 17.57 27.64 -11.88
N LEU A 243 18.60 28.02 -12.64
CA LEU A 243 18.59 29.35 -13.22
C LEU A 243 17.43 29.41 -14.20
N SER A 244 16.56 30.41 -14.05
CA SER A 244 15.73 30.80 -15.18
C SER A 244 16.68 31.09 -16.35
N SER A 245 16.30 30.66 -17.55
CA SER A 245 17.13 30.85 -18.75
C SER A 245 17.60 32.31 -18.81
N GLY A 246 18.90 32.52 -18.65
CA GLY A 246 19.48 33.85 -18.58
C GLY A 246 19.11 34.68 -19.81
N ILE A 247 19.19 36.00 -19.69
CA ILE A 247 18.95 36.91 -20.81
C ILE A 247 19.93 36.58 -21.94
N SER A 248 19.41 36.31 -23.13
CA SER A 248 20.19 36.12 -24.34
C SER A 248 19.92 37.26 -25.32
N MET A 249 20.97 37.72 -25.99
CA MET A 249 20.88 38.78 -26.99
C MET A 249 21.52 38.31 -28.30
N VAL A 250 20.79 38.47 -29.40
CA VAL A 250 21.30 38.20 -30.76
C VAL A 250 21.60 39.52 -31.45
N ILE A 251 22.86 39.72 -31.80
CA ILE A 251 23.34 40.91 -32.53
C ILE A 251 23.62 40.53 -33.98
N GLU A 252 23.16 41.36 -34.91
CA GLU A 252 23.50 41.31 -36.32
C GLU A 252 24.27 42.57 -36.70
N THR A 253 25.35 42.42 -37.45
CA THR A 253 26.09 43.55 -38.04
C THR A 253 25.80 43.62 -39.53
N SER A 254 25.82 44.84 -40.10
CA SER A 254 25.84 44.99 -41.55
C SER A 254 27.08 44.29 -42.10
N SER A 255 26.90 43.45 -43.11
CA SER A 255 28.01 42.84 -43.83
C SER A 255 27.93 43.20 -45.30
N TYR A 256 29.05 43.62 -45.86
CA TYR A 256 29.26 43.89 -47.27
C TYR A 256 30.44 43.04 -47.74
N GLY A 257 30.13 41.93 -48.44
CA GLY A 257 31.17 41.05 -49.00
C GLY A 257 32.18 40.53 -47.97
N VAL A 258 31.69 40.04 -46.81
CA VAL A 258 32.49 39.53 -45.66
C VAL A 258 33.10 40.61 -44.76
N TYR A 259 33.04 41.90 -45.12
CA TYR A 259 33.50 43.02 -44.28
C TYR A 259 32.32 43.77 -43.64
N ASN A 260 32.53 44.43 -42.48
CA ASN A 260 31.46 45.14 -41.77
C ASN A 260 31.17 46.57 -42.31
N ILE A 261 32.09 47.13 -43.10
CA ILE A 261 32.09 48.49 -43.67
C ILE A 261 32.61 48.37 -45.11
N GLN A 262 32.11 49.17 -46.06
CA GLN A 262 32.44 49.00 -47.48
C GLN A 262 33.90 49.31 -47.83
N CYS A 263 34.48 50.36 -47.22
CA CYS A 263 35.84 50.84 -47.49
C CYS A 263 36.45 51.51 -46.25
N PHE A 264 37.79 51.59 -46.20
CA PHE A 264 38.50 52.30 -45.14
C PHE A 264 38.06 53.78 -45.05
N GLY A 265 37.74 54.23 -43.85
CA GLY A 265 37.34 55.61 -43.58
C GLY A 265 35.87 55.94 -43.84
N LEU A 266 35.06 54.97 -44.28
CA LEU A 266 33.61 55.14 -44.36
C LEU A 266 32.92 54.88 -43.02
N SER A 267 31.75 55.50 -42.85
CA SER A 267 30.85 55.31 -41.72
C SER A 267 29.52 54.77 -42.23
N ASP A 268 29.52 53.58 -42.82
CA ASP A 268 28.34 52.91 -43.38
C ASP A 268 28.01 51.59 -42.69
N GLY A 269 28.66 51.33 -41.55
CA GLY A 269 28.36 50.18 -40.70
C GLY A 269 27.02 50.32 -39.99
N ALA A 270 26.43 49.19 -39.64
CA ALA A 270 25.23 49.11 -38.81
C ALA A 270 25.32 47.95 -37.83
N ILE A 271 24.72 48.13 -36.66
CA ILE A 271 24.53 47.11 -35.63
C ILE A 271 23.04 47.06 -35.32
N LYS A 272 22.46 45.86 -35.38
CA LYS A 272 21.06 45.58 -35.07
C LYS A 272 20.95 44.51 -34.00
N ILE A 273 20.30 44.83 -32.89
CA ILE A 273 19.89 43.85 -31.88
C ILE A 273 18.61 43.20 -32.38
N ARG A 274 18.69 41.95 -32.88
CA ARG A 274 17.57 41.23 -33.49
C ARG A 274 16.59 40.72 -32.45
N GLU A 275 17.12 40.05 -31.43
CA GLU A 275 16.32 39.39 -30.42
C GLU A 275 16.96 39.59 -29.05
N VAL A 276 16.11 39.85 -28.06
CA VAL A 276 16.45 39.73 -26.65
C VAL A 276 15.44 38.76 -26.08
N THR A 277 15.91 37.61 -25.62
CA THR A 277 15.09 36.57 -25.01
C THR A 277 15.51 36.40 -23.55
N GLY A 278 14.59 35.97 -22.70
CA GLY A 278 14.81 35.85 -21.25
C GLY A 278 13.50 35.89 -20.48
N PHE A 279 13.57 35.74 -19.16
CA PHE A 279 12.40 35.82 -18.27
C PHE A 279 12.14 37.28 -17.88
N GLY A 280 10.89 37.75 -18.05
CA GLY A 280 10.46 39.12 -17.78
C GLY A 280 9.86 39.81 -19.01
N ASP A 281 9.12 40.91 -18.78
CA ASP A 281 8.61 41.73 -19.88
C ASP A 281 9.79 42.44 -20.57
N ILE A 282 10.03 42.07 -21.82
CA ILE A 282 11.09 42.60 -22.68
C ILE A 282 10.99 44.12 -22.90
N SER A 283 9.88 44.75 -22.51
CA SER A 283 9.67 46.19 -22.53
C SER A 283 10.56 46.96 -21.55
N TYR A 284 11.13 46.32 -20.53
CA TYR A 284 11.99 46.95 -19.52
C TYR A 284 13.49 46.91 -19.84
N PHE A 285 13.90 46.34 -20.98
CA PHE A 285 15.31 46.38 -21.39
C PHE A 285 15.71 47.75 -21.89
N TYR A 286 16.67 48.37 -21.20
CA TYR A 286 17.37 49.56 -21.66
C TYR A 286 18.63 49.15 -22.42
N PHE A 287 18.84 49.74 -23.59
CA PHE A 287 20.05 49.56 -24.38
C PHE A 287 20.94 50.78 -24.19
N TYR A 288 22.23 50.57 -24.07
CA TYR A 288 23.19 51.66 -24.03
C TYR A 288 24.47 51.25 -24.71
N THR A 289 24.58 51.58 -26.00
CA THR A 289 25.78 51.29 -26.77
C THR A 289 26.77 52.43 -26.66
N THR A 290 28.04 52.10 -26.48
CA THR A 290 29.17 53.04 -26.57
C THR A 290 30.12 52.62 -27.69
N GLY A 291 30.82 53.59 -28.28
CA GLY A 291 31.73 53.31 -29.39
C GLY A 291 32.84 54.35 -29.57
N PRO A 292 33.59 54.27 -30.68
CA PRO A 292 34.65 55.21 -31.02
C PRO A 292 34.15 56.65 -31.07
N GLU A 293 35.06 57.61 -30.89
CA GLU A 293 34.79 59.05 -30.98
C GLU A 293 33.65 59.54 -30.06
N GLY A 294 33.38 58.82 -28.97
CA GLY A 294 32.33 59.16 -28.02
C GLY A 294 30.92 58.83 -28.50
N TYR A 295 30.78 57.95 -29.50
CA TYR A 295 29.47 57.47 -29.95
C TYR A 295 28.69 56.86 -28.79
N THR A 296 27.44 57.29 -28.63
CA THR A 296 26.48 56.69 -27.70
C THR A 296 25.13 56.52 -28.38
N SER A 297 24.42 55.41 -28.10
CA SER A 297 23.07 55.19 -28.63
C SER A 297 22.24 54.34 -27.68
N PRO A 298 20.99 54.75 -27.37
CA PRO A 298 20.05 53.94 -26.62
C PRO A 298 19.19 53.02 -27.50
N PHE A 299 19.44 52.97 -28.81
CA PHE A 299 18.57 52.30 -29.77
C PHE A 299 19.05 50.89 -30.13
N ARG A 300 18.09 50.00 -30.41
CA ARG A 300 18.36 48.62 -30.87
C ARG A 300 18.90 48.55 -32.31
N PHE A 301 18.74 49.61 -33.09
CA PHE A 301 19.26 49.70 -34.44
C PHE A 301 20.12 50.95 -34.57
N MET A 302 21.35 50.76 -35.01
CA MET A 302 22.38 51.78 -35.12
C MET A 302 22.96 51.72 -36.53
N GLU A 303 23.01 52.86 -37.21
CA GLU A 303 23.49 52.99 -38.59
C GLU A 303 24.51 54.11 -38.69
N ASN A 304 25.20 54.19 -39.83
CA ASN A 304 26.28 55.13 -40.08
C ASN A 304 27.46 55.01 -39.09
N LEU A 305 27.77 53.79 -38.68
CA LEU A 305 28.84 53.49 -37.74
C LEU A 305 30.20 53.48 -38.44
N SER A 306 31.18 54.14 -37.82
CA SER A 306 32.58 54.09 -38.24
C SER A 306 33.25 52.80 -37.76
N ALA A 307 34.44 52.51 -38.30
CA ALA A 307 35.19 51.32 -37.90
C ALA A 307 35.64 51.43 -36.43
N GLY A 308 35.36 50.39 -35.63
CA GLY A 308 35.90 50.26 -34.28
C GLY A 308 35.12 49.29 -33.40
N SER A 309 35.43 49.31 -32.11
CA SER A 309 34.78 48.45 -31.12
C SER A 309 33.59 49.16 -30.49
N TYR A 310 32.42 48.51 -30.54
CA TYR A 310 31.20 48.97 -29.89
C TYR A 310 30.87 48.03 -28.73
N HIS A 311 30.47 48.60 -27.59
CA HIS A 311 30.03 47.86 -26.41
C HIS A 311 28.53 48.11 -26.21
N ILE A 312 27.74 47.03 -26.10
CA ILE A 312 26.27 47.04 -25.97
C ILE A 312 25.89 46.50 -24.60
#